data_AF-A0A8K1ZWH5-F1
#
_entry.id   AF-A0A8K1ZWH5-F1
#
_cell.length_a   1.000
_cell.length_b   1.000
_cell.length_c   1.000
_cell.angle_alpha   90.00
_cell.angle_beta   90.00
_cell.angle_gamma   90.00
#
_symmetry.space_group_name_H-M   'P 1'
#
loop_
_entity.id
_entity.type
_entity.pdbx_description
1 polymer ?
#
loop_
_entity_poly.entity_id
_entity_poly.type
_entity_poly.pdbx_seq_one_letter_code
_entity_poly.pdbx_strand_id
1 'polypeptide(L)'
;MTEALTQIPTDFTLELPDPEDEQISEPEFQHQIEMAWQVCDRFDLQTDIWRGRLMRTVRDREKRNGEGRGMGFLNWLQEHDISKSQAYSWIELANSADQLLSSGQLEPGTFEQFSKRAFVETAQAAPEVQQLVSEAARQGERITRREVRQLSDEWTAMSSDLLPEEVKTKAAANTIPPRYLAPLVRELEKLPEPHQAILHKEMVASPELDTLKEVTNEARQLAKYLNATTHVQALADQNLHLEQALAEALRLGCLNSAADLVSQAAQLEQSMAKLFATWKRLRRLSERVYLESGASTPHLRSLLQALDSLCGETLHLELGQAQGTPQQVSVTLATEPHDP
;
A
#
# COMPACT_ATOMS: atom_id res chain seq x y z
N MET A 1 -17.22 50.96 0.18
CA MET A 1 -17.13 50.76 -1.28
C MET A 1 -15.74 50.25 -1.57
N THR A 2 -15.52 48.95 -1.41
CA THR A 2 -15.56 47.93 -2.49
C THR A 2 -14.51 48.20 -3.55
N GLU A 3 -13.37 47.53 -3.43
CA GLU A 3 -12.64 46.83 -4.50
C GLU A 3 -11.24 46.45 -4.01
N ALA A 4 -11.17 45.33 -3.29
CA ALA A 4 -9.98 44.47 -3.28
C ALA A 4 -10.51 43.06 -3.50
N LEU A 5 -11.02 42.84 -4.72
CA LEU A 5 -11.32 41.50 -5.21
C LEU A 5 -10.00 40.74 -5.22
N THR A 6 -9.90 39.82 -4.27
CA THR A 6 -9.14 38.57 -4.31
C THR A 6 -8.85 38.12 -5.74
N GLN A 7 -7.75 38.60 -6.30
CA GLN A 7 -7.05 37.91 -7.37
C GLN A 7 -6.33 36.74 -6.72
N ILE A 8 -7.04 35.63 -6.61
CA ILE A 8 -6.44 34.33 -6.30
C ILE A 8 -5.48 34.04 -7.47
N PRO A 9 -4.23 33.62 -7.20
CA PRO A 9 -3.27 33.35 -8.27
C PRO A 9 -3.89 32.40 -9.29
N THR A 10 -3.99 32.86 -10.54
CA THR A 10 -4.33 32.02 -11.69
C THR A 10 -3.17 31.09 -12.06
N ASP A 11 -2.00 31.30 -11.46
CA ASP A 11 -0.87 30.39 -11.55
C ASP A 11 -0.99 29.26 -10.52
N PHE A 12 -0.79 28.03 -10.98
CA PHE A 12 -0.64 26.83 -10.16
C PHE A 12 0.57 26.91 -9.19
N THR A 13 1.37 27.97 -9.30
CA THR A 13 2.58 28.24 -8.53
C THR A 13 2.21 28.95 -7.23
N LEU A 14 2.08 28.19 -6.15
CA LEU A 14 2.10 28.71 -4.80
C LEU A 14 3.56 28.98 -4.41
N GLU A 15 3.90 30.24 -4.12
CA GLU A 15 5.22 30.58 -3.59
C GLU A 15 5.35 30.07 -2.15
N LEU A 16 6.34 29.21 -1.92
CA LEU A 16 6.63 28.63 -0.60
C LEU A 16 8.06 28.98 -0.20
N PRO A 17 8.33 29.24 1.10
CA PRO A 17 9.69 29.42 1.59
C PRO A 17 10.54 28.19 1.30
N ASP A 18 11.81 28.39 0.99
CA ASP A 18 12.77 27.29 0.91
C ASP A 18 13.02 26.76 2.34
N PRO A 19 12.72 25.48 2.62
CA PRO A 19 12.93 24.91 3.95
C PRO A 19 14.41 24.91 4.37
N GLU A 20 15.34 24.97 3.42
CA GLU A 20 16.79 24.95 3.66
C GLU A 20 17.40 26.35 3.85
N ASP A 21 16.62 27.43 3.70
CA ASP A 21 17.13 28.79 3.80
C ASP A 21 17.37 29.21 5.26
N GLU A 22 18.64 29.37 5.64
CA GLU A 22 19.07 29.81 6.97
C GLU A 22 18.87 31.31 7.22
N GLN A 23 18.62 32.10 6.17
CA GLN A 23 18.42 33.55 6.29
C GLN A 23 17.02 33.90 6.80
N ILE A 24 16.05 32.99 6.60
CA ILE A 24 14.67 33.16 7.06
C ILE A 24 14.56 32.74 8.53
N SER A 25 14.09 33.66 9.36
CA SER A 25 13.82 33.37 10.78
C SER A 25 12.62 32.43 10.95
N GLU A 26 12.59 31.62 12.01
CA GLU A 26 11.47 30.73 12.31
C GLU A 26 10.07 31.42 12.34
N PRO A 27 9.88 32.58 13.00
CA PRO A 27 8.58 33.26 12.97
C PRO A 27 8.20 33.76 11.57
N GLU A 28 9.18 34.15 10.75
CA GLU A 28 8.95 34.59 9.39
C GLU A 28 8.59 33.42 8.47
N PHE A 29 9.26 32.28 8.63
CA PHE A 29 8.91 31.03 7.96
C PHE A 29 7.47 30.61 8.28
N GLN A 30 7.10 30.57 9.57
CA GLN A 30 5.76 30.22 10.02
C GLN A 30 4.70 31.18 9.45
N HIS A 31 4.97 32.49 9.46
CA HIS A 31 4.06 33.48 8.89
C HIS A 31 3.82 33.25 7.38
N GLN A 32 4.87 32.94 6.61
CA GLN A 32 4.73 32.62 5.19
C GLN A 32 3.93 31.34 4.96
N ILE A 33 4.14 30.30 5.79
CA ILE A 33 3.35 29.06 5.74
C ILE A 33 1.88 29.33 6.06
N GLU A 34 1.57 30.13 7.08
CA GLU A 34 0.20 30.51 7.45
C GLU A 34 -0.50 31.29 6.34
N MET A 35 0.19 32.25 5.72
CA MET A 35 -0.36 33.00 4.58
C MET A 35 -0.68 32.08 3.40
N ALA A 36 0.22 31.16 3.08
CA ALA A 36 0.01 30.18 2.01
C ALA A 36 -1.11 29.17 2.36
N TRP A 37 -1.26 28.82 3.64
CA TRP A 37 -2.34 27.96 4.13
C TRP A 37 -3.73 28.59 3.95
N GLN A 38 -3.87 29.91 4.15
CA GLN A 38 -5.15 30.62 3.97
C GLN A 38 -5.66 30.59 2.53
N VAL A 39 -4.76 30.51 1.54
CA VAL A 39 -5.13 30.35 0.13
C VAL A 39 -5.71 28.95 -0.13
N CYS A 40 -5.41 27.99 0.75
CA CYS A 40 -5.81 26.61 0.64
C CYS A 40 -7.17 26.29 1.28
N ASP A 41 -8.13 27.21 1.32
CA ASP A 41 -9.44 26.96 1.95
C ASP A 41 -10.44 26.17 1.06
N ARG A 42 -10.12 25.94 -0.21
CA ARG A 42 -11.00 25.22 -1.15
C ARG A 42 -10.86 23.70 -1.03
N PHE A 43 -11.90 22.98 -1.45
CA PHE A 43 -11.94 21.51 -1.50
C PHE A 43 -11.82 21.01 -2.94
N ASP A 44 -10.75 21.43 -3.63
CA ASP A 44 -10.42 20.99 -4.99
C ASP A 44 -9.03 20.33 -5.06
N LEU A 45 -8.73 19.72 -6.21
CA LEU A 45 -7.48 18.98 -6.43
C LEU A 45 -6.25 19.88 -6.32
N GLN A 46 -6.32 21.08 -6.90
CA GLN A 46 -5.24 22.05 -6.87
C GLN A 46 -4.87 22.45 -5.44
N THR A 47 -5.88 22.73 -4.62
CA THR A 47 -5.70 23.06 -3.21
C THR A 47 -5.11 21.88 -2.43
N ASP A 48 -5.54 20.65 -2.70
CA ASP A 48 -4.96 19.46 -2.07
C ASP A 48 -3.49 19.24 -2.46
N ILE A 49 -3.10 19.55 -3.69
CA ILE A 49 -1.69 19.55 -4.12
C ILE A 49 -0.90 20.63 -3.38
N TRP A 50 -1.45 21.84 -3.27
CA TRP A 50 -0.83 22.93 -2.51
C TRP A 50 -0.66 22.61 -1.03
N ARG A 51 -1.68 22.05 -0.37
CA ARG A 51 -1.57 21.51 1.00
C ARG A 51 -0.45 20.50 1.09
N GLY A 52 -0.32 19.59 0.12
CA GLY A 52 0.76 18.62 0.07
C GLY A 52 2.15 19.24 -0.01
N ARG A 53 2.33 20.28 -0.83
CA ARG A 53 3.59 21.04 -0.93
C ARG A 53 3.91 21.77 0.37
N LEU A 54 2.92 22.41 1.00
CA LEU A 54 3.05 23.05 2.32
C LEU A 54 3.50 22.05 3.39
N MET A 55 2.82 20.91 3.50
CA MET A 55 3.19 19.85 4.45
C MET A 55 4.61 19.36 4.22
N ARG A 56 5.03 19.22 2.96
CA ARG A 56 6.40 18.82 2.60
C ARG A 56 7.42 19.85 3.08
N THR A 57 7.17 21.13 2.80
CA THR A 57 8.04 22.25 3.23
C THR A 57 8.18 22.31 4.75
N VAL A 58 7.08 22.27 5.50
CA VAL A 58 7.12 22.25 6.99
C VAL A 58 7.88 21.03 7.48
N ARG A 59 7.57 19.83 6.98
CA ARG A 59 8.25 18.59 7.36
C ARG A 59 9.76 18.66 7.13
N ASP A 60 10.19 19.22 5.99
CA ASP A 60 11.59 19.25 5.61
C ASP A 60 12.37 20.31 6.43
N ARG A 61 11.75 21.45 6.74
CA ARG A 61 12.26 22.43 7.72
C ARG A 61 12.47 21.81 9.10
N GLU A 62 11.47 21.08 9.60
CA GLU A 62 11.50 20.42 10.91
C GLU A 62 12.57 19.32 11.02
N LYS A 63 12.82 18.57 9.94
CA LYS A 63 13.92 17.60 9.90
C LYS A 63 15.28 18.25 10.06
N ARG A 64 15.46 19.46 9.51
CA ARG A 64 16.72 20.20 9.57
C ARG A 64 17.01 20.74 10.97
N ASN A 65 15.99 21.25 11.66
CA ASN A 65 16.13 21.86 13.00
C ASN A 65 16.50 20.83 14.11
N GLY A 66 16.57 19.53 13.79
CA GLY A 66 17.13 18.52 14.68
C GLY A 66 16.26 18.15 15.89
N GLU A 67 15.03 18.66 15.97
CA GLU A 67 14.06 18.31 16.99
C GLU A 67 13.54 16.87 16.77
N GLY A 68 14.33 15.91 17.24
CA GLY A 68 13.96 14.52 17.52
C GLY A 68 12.96 13.85 16.56
N ARG A 69 13.46 13.12 15.56
CA ARG A 69 12.68 12.12 14.79
C ARG A 69 11.29 12.61 14.33
N GLY A 70 11.15 13.87 13.91
CA GLY A 70 9.91 14.41 13.36
C GLY A 70 8.83 14.76 14.40
N MET A 71 9.20 14.98 15.66
CA MET A 71 8.27 15.46 16.70
C MET A 71 7.71 16.85 16.36
N GLY A 72 8.52 17.78 15.85
CA GLY A 72 8.05 19.13 15.50
C GLY A 72 6.99 19.12 14.39
N PHE A 73 7.19 18.32 13.34
CA PHE A 73 6.16 18.13 12.31
C PHE A 73 4.88 17.50 12.87
N LEU A 74 4.98 16.53 13.79
CA LEU A 74 3.79 15.94 14.41
C LEU A 74 3.03 16.91 15.31
N ASN A 75 3.75 17.78 16.04
CA ASN A 75 3.15 18.84 16.85
C ASN A 75 2.43 19.87 15.96
N TRP A 76 3.09 20.30 14.89
CA TRP A 76 2.48 21.20 13.90
C TRP A 76 1.21 20.59 13.31
N LEU A 77 1.23 19.31 12.94
CA LEU A 77 0.00 18.62 12.48
C LEU A 77 -1.11 18.61 13.53
N GLN A 78 -0.76 18.45 14.80
CA GLN A 78 -1.72 18.45 15.91
C GLN A 78 -2.33 19.84 16.13
N GLU A 79 -1.54 20.92 16.04
CA GLU A 79 -2.00 22.31 16.16
C GLU A 79 -2.98 22.70 15.03
N HIS A 80 -2.83 22.08 13.86
CA HIS A 80 -3.67 22.30 12.70
C HIS A 80 -4.82 21.28 12.54
N ASP A 81 -5.05 20.40 13.53
CA ASP A 81 -6.08 19.34 13.50
C ASP A 81 -5.97 18.37 12.28
N ILE A 82 -4.74 18.09 11.83
CA ILE A 82 -4.48 17.22 10.68
C ILE A 82 -3.95 15.86 11.13
N SER A 83 -4.58 14.79 10.64
CA SER A 83 -4.08 13.44 10.91
C SER A 83 -2.78 13.15 10.13
N LYS A 84 -1.88 12.36 10.74
CA LYS A 84 -0.64 11.89 10.10
C LYS A 84 -0.90 11.26 8.72
N SER A 85 -1.88 10.35 8.63
CA SER A 85 -2.25 9.70 7.37
C SER A 85 -2.67 10.68 6.28
N GLN A 86 -3.44 11.72 6.66
CA GLN A 86 -3.90 12.74 5.73
C GLN A 86 -2.74 13.60 5.22
N ALA A 87 -1.86 14.04 6.11
CA ALA A 87 -0.66 14.80 5.74
C ALA A 87 0.21 14.05 4.73
N TYR A 88 0.51 12.77 4.98
CA TYR A 88 1.31 11.98 4.04
C TYR A 88 0.58 11.72 2.72
N SER A 89 -0.76 11.55 2.73
CA SER A 89 -1.52 11.40 1.49
C SER A 89 -1.48 12.66 0.61
N TRP A 90 -1.49 13.86 1.21
CA TRP A 90 -1.34 15.11 0.48
C TRP A 90 0.08 15.29 -0.03
N ILE A 91 1.11 14.97 0.78
CA ILE A 91 2.51 15.02 0.33
C ILE A 91 2.72 14.10 -0.88
N GLU A 92 2.19 12.88 -0.85
CA GLU A 92 2.27 11.92 -1.97
C GLU A 92 1.57 12.44 -3.23
N LEU A 93 0.39 13.05 -3.06
CA LEU A 93 -0.34 13.70 -4.15
C LEU A 93 0.47 14.85 -4.77
N ALA A 94 1.11 15.68 -3.95
CA ALA A 94 1.95 16.78 -4.41
C ALA A 94 3.20 16.29 -5.14
N ASN A 95 3.87 15.26 -4.63
CA ASN A 95 5.01 14.64 -5.30
C ASN A 95 4.62 14.10 -6.68
N SER A 96 3.46 13.44 -6.77
CA SER A 96 2.92 12.92 -8.02
C SER A 96 2.65 14.07 -9.02
N ALA A 97 2.06 15.17 -8.56
CA ALA A 97 1.82 16.33 -9.40
C ALA A 97 3.10 17.01 -9.89
N ASP A 98 4.08 17.20 -9.00
CA ASP A 98 5.38 17.75 -9.37
C ASP A 98 6.10 16.88 -10.40
N GLN A 99 6.00 15.54 -10.27
CA GLN A 99 6.56 14.59 -11.23
C GLN A 99 5.88 14.69 -12.60
N LEU A 100 4.54 14.74 -12.65
CA LEU A 100 3.80 14.84 -13.91
C LEU A 100 4.04 16.19 -14.63
N LEU A 101 4.20 17.27 -13.87
CA LEU A 101 4.53 18.59 -14.41
C LEU A 101 5.97 18.66 -14.91
N SER A 102 6.94 18.17 -14.12
CA SER A 102 8.36 18.21 -14.49
C SER A 102 8.71 17.31 -15.67
N SER A 103 7.98 16.19 -15.83
CA SER A 103 8.10 15.31 -17.01
C SER A 103 7.38 15.86 -18.25
N GLY A 104 6.66 16.98 -18.13
CA GLY A 104 5.89 17.58 -19.23
C GLY A 104 4.67 16.76 -19.65
N GLN A 105 4.24 15.81 -18.81
CA GLN A 105 3.11 14.93 -19.08
C GLN A 105 1.76 15.56 -18.72
N LEU A 106 1.74 16.60 -17.88
CA LEU A 106 0.55 17.39 -17.58
C LEU A 106 0.87 18.88 -17.64
N GLU A 107 -0.15 19.67 -17.97
CA GLU A 107 -0.07 21.13 -17.95
C GLU A 107 -0.80 21.69 -16.73
N PRO A 108 -0.28 22.78 -16.12
CA PRO A 108 -0.91 23.40 -14.95
C PRO A 108 -2.38 23.83 -15.14
N GLY A 109 -2.78 24.17 -16.38
CA GLY A 109 -4.17 24.55 -16.68
C GLY A 109 -5.17 23.39 -16.73
N THR A 110 -4.69 22.14 -16.65
CA THR A 110 -5.54 20.95 -16.86
C THR A 110 -6.05 20.32 -15.56
N PHE A 111 -5.66 20.80 -14.38
CA PHE A 111 -6.05 20.19 -13.11
C PHE A 111 -7.56 20.27 -12.83
N GLU A 112 -8.26 21.29 -13.34
CA GLU A 112 -9.70 21.46 -13.14
C GLU A 112 -10.54 20.37 -13.84
N GLN A 113 -9.94 19.68 -14.81
CA GLN A 113 -10.54 18.62 -15.59
C GLN A 113 -10.47 17.28 -14.86
N PHE A 114 -9.63 17.15 -13.82
CA PHE A 114 -9.46 15.92 -13.07
C PHE A 114 -10.28 15.90 -11.78
N SER A 115 -10.98 14.80 -11.54
CA SER A 115 -11.33 14.43 -10.17
C SER A 115 -10.07 13.97 -9.41
N LYS A 116 -10.01 14.18 -8.08
CA LYS A 116 -8.89 13.72 -7.23
C LYS A 116 -8.52 12.25 -7.44
N ARG A 117 -9.53 11.38 -7.57
CA ARG A 117 -9.32 9.94 -7.77
C ARG A 117 -8.82 9.62 -9.18
N ALA A 118 -9.25 10.37 -10.18
CA ALA A 118 -8.74 10.22 -11.54
C ALA A 118 -7.27 10.62 -11.60
N PHE A 119 -6.91 11.76 -10.99
CA PHE A 119 -5.54 12.23 -10.95
C PHE A 119 -4.57 11.22 -10.32
N VAL A 120 -4.92 10.67 -9.16
CA VAL A 120 -4.09 9.65 -8.50
C VAL A 120 -3.95 8.39 -9.38
N GLU A 121 -5.02 7.96 -10.04
CA GLU A 121 -4.96 6.82 -10.97
C GLU A 121 -4.07 7.14 -12.18
N THR A 122 -4.13 8.36 -12.72
CA THR A 122 -3.27 8.83 -13.82
C THR A 122 -1.80 8.86 -13.41
N ALA A 123 -1.49 9.36 -12.22
CA ALA A 123 -0.13 9.40 -11.70
C ALA A 123 0.51 8.01 -11.59
N GLN A 124 -0.30 6.97 -11.35
CA GLN A 124 0.15 5.58 -11.25
C GLN A 124 0.14 4.83 -12.59
N ALA A 125 -0.39 5.42 -13.65
CA ALA A 125 -0.47 4.81 -14.96
C ALA A 125 0.87 4.86 -15.72
N ALA A 126 0.96 4.10 -16.82
CA ALA A 126 2.09 4.14 -17.73
C ALA A 126 2.24 5.54 -18.39
N PRO A 127 3.46 5.95 -18.77
CA PRO A 127 3.71 7.28 -19.33
C PRO A 127 2.90 7.57 -20.59
N GLU A 128 2.61 6.56 -21.41
CA GLU A 128 1.78 6.70 -22.61
C GLU A 128 0.31 6.93 -22.25
N VAL A 129 -0.20 6.26 -21.21
CA VAL A 129 -1.56 6.49 -20.69
C VAL A 129 -1.66 7.89 -20.08
N GLN A 130 -0.62 8.36 -19.38
CA GLN A 130 -0.54 9.73 -18.87
C GLN A 130 -0.63 10.75 -20.01
N GLN A 131 0.06 10.54 -21.13
CA GLN A 131 -0.01 11.39 -22.31
C GLN A 131 -1.41 11.40 -22.94
N LEU A 132 -2.03 10.23 -23.11
CA LEU A 132 -3.40 10.13 -23.66
C LEU A 132 -4.42 10.87 -22.79
N VAL A 133 -4.32 10.70 -21.47
CA VAL A 133 -5.19 11.38 -20.50
C VAL A 133 -4.94 12.89 -20.49
N SER A 134 -3.68 13.32 -20.62
CA SER A 134 -3.34 14.74 -20.70
C SER A 134 -3.88 15.40 -21.96
N GLU A 135 -3.84 14.71 -23.09
CA GLU A 135 -4.39 15.22 -24.35
C GLU A 135 -5.91 15.41 -24.25
N ALA A 136 -6.62 14.43 -23.68
CA ALA A 136 -8.05 14.54 -23.39
C ALA A 136 -8.35 15.73 -22.43
N ALA A 137 -7.54 15.90 -21.38
CA ALA A 137 -7.69 17.02 -20.46
C ALA A 137 -7.44 18.38 -21.14
N ARG A 138 -6.45 18.47 -22.04
CA ARG A 138 -6.16 19.68 -22.85
C ARG A 138 -7.32 20.05 -23.78
N GLN A 139 -8.03 19.05 -24.30
CA GLN A 139 -9.24 19.24 -25.11
C GLN A 139 -10.47 19.68 -24.27
N GLY A 140 -10.32 19.78 -22.94
CA GLY A 140 -11.36 20.21 -22.02
C GLY A 140 -12.29 19.07 -21.58
N GLU A 141 -11.94 17.81 -21.87
CA GLU A 141 -12.71 16.67 -21.41
C GLU A 141 -12.55 16.47 -19.90
N ARG A 142 -13.65 16.12 -19.22
CA ARG A 142 -13.61 15.81 -17.79
C ARG A 142 -13.08 14.40 -17.58
N ILE A 143 -11.92 14.30 -16.96
CA ILE A 143 -11.25 13.04 -16.68
C ILE A 143 -11.79 12.41 -15.40
N THR A 144 -12.44 11.27 -15.57
CA THR A 144 -12.92 10.42 -14.51
C THR A 144 -11.99 9.22 -14.29
N ARG A 145 -12.03 8.66 -13.08
CA ARG A 145 -11.25 7.45 -12.76
C ARG A 145 -11.55 6.28 -13.70
N ARG A 146 -12.79 6.19 -14.19
CA ARG A 146 -13.21 5.11 -15.08
C ARG A 146 -12.54 5.21 -16.45
N GLU A 147 -12.43 6.42 -16.99
CA GLU A 147 -11.77 6.66 -18.29
C GLU A 147 -10.28 6.37 -18.21
N VAL A 148 -9.59 6.87 -17.16
CA VAL A 148 -8.17 6.57 -16.94
C VAL A 148 -7.93 5.06 -16.87
N ARG A 149 -8.79 4.34 -16.14
CA ARG A 149 -8.70 2.89 -16.03
C ARG A 149 -8.96 2.18 -17.37
N GLN A 150 -9.94 2.65 -18.14
CA GLN A 150 -10.24 2.09 -19.44
C GLN A 150 -9.05 2.27 -20.41
N LEU A 151 -8.47 3.47 -20.48
CA LEU A 151 -7.29 3.75 -21.30
C LEU A 151 -6.09 2.93 -20.86
N SER A 152 -5.90 2.75 -19.55
CA SER A 152 -4.86 1.86 -19.03
C SER A 152 -5.10 0.41 -19.44
N ASP A 153 -6.33 -0.09 -19.34
CA ASP A 153 -6.65 -1.47 -19.70
C ASP A 153 -6.47 -1.71 -21.21
N GLU A 154 -6.88 -0.74 -22.04
CA GLU A 154 -6.70 -0.76 -23.50
C GLU A 154 -5.22 -0.72 -23.90
N TRP A 155 -4.44 0.17 -23.27
CA TRP A 155 -3.01 0.24 -23.49
C TRP A 155 -2.33 -1.09 -23.17
N THR A 156 -2.60 -1.65 -22.00
CA THR A 156 -2.05 -2.96 -21.60
C THR A 156 -2.45 -4.07 -22.56
N ALA A 157 -3.69 -4.08 -23.06
CA ALA A 157 -4.15 -5.09 -24.02
C ALA A 157 -3.41 -5.00 -25.37
N MET A 158 -3.01 -3.80 -25.79
CA MET A 158 -2.38 -3.56 -27.10
C MET A 158 -0.85 -3.67 -27.05
N SER A 159 -0.23 -3.25 -25.95
CA SER A 159 1.23 -3.15 -25.84
C SER A 159 1.90 -4.34 -25.15
N SER A 160 1.14 -5.23 -24.51
CA SER A 160 1.73 -6.36 -23.77
C SER A 160 2.28 -7.44 -24.70
N ASP A 161 3.55 -7.75 -24.53
CA ASP A 161 4.23 -8.87 -25.20
C ASP A 161 3.83 -10.25 -24.65
N LEU A 162 3.16 -10.29 -23.48
CA LEU A 162 2.73 -11.53 -22.83
C LEU A 162 1.42 -12.09 -23.39
N LEU A 163 0.72 -11.30 -24.21
CA LEU A 163 -0.55 -11.71 -24.82
C LEU A 163 -0.31 -12.26 -26.24
N PRO A 164 -0.92 -13.42 -26.59
CA PRO A 164 -0.92 -13.91 -27.96
C PRO A 164 -1.60 -12.93 -28.93
N GLU A 165 -1.13 -12.90 -30.17
CA GLU A 165 -1.68 -12.04 -31.23
C GLU A 165 -3.16 -12.33 -31.51
N GLU A 166 -3.61 -13.58 -31.34
CA GLU A 166 -5.02 -13.98 -31.46
C GLU A 166 -5.91 -13.31 -30.41
N VAL A 167 -5.37 -13.03 -29.21
CA VAL A 167 -6.09 -12.34 -28.15
C VAL A 167 -6.08 -10.83 -28.39
N LYS A 168 -4.95 -10.27 -28.85
CA LYS A 168 -4.84 -8.84 -29.23
C LYS A 168 -5.80 -8.47 -30.37
N THR A 169 -5.88 -9.32 -31.40
CA THR A 169 -6.82 -9.12 -32.52
C THR A 169 -8.28 -9.17 -32.08
N LYS A 170 -8.64 -10.08 -31.15
CA LYS A 170 -10.00 -10.13 -30.57
C LYS A 170 -10.32 -8.96 -29.64
N ALA A 171 -9.31 -8.42 -28.95
CA ALA A 171 -9.43 -7.19 -28.17
C ALA A 171 -9.69 -5.99 -29.09
N ALA A 172 -8.93 -5.87 -30.19
CA ALA A 172 -9.11 -4.83 -31.20
C ALA A 172 -10.48 -4.93 -31.91
N ALA A 173 -10.98 -6.14 -32.12
CA ALA A 173 -12.32 -6.41 -32.66
C ALA A 173 -13.46 -6.19 -31.63
N ASN A 174 -13.17 -5.68 -30.43
CA ASN A 174 -14.13 -5.49 -29.33
C ASN A 174 -14.90 -6.76 -28.92
N THR A 175 -14.39 -7.94 -29.26
CA THR A 175 -15.02 -9.22 -28.90
C THR A 175 -14.68 -9.60 -27.45
N ILE A 176 -13.50 -9.19 -26.98
CA ILE A 176 -13.02 -9.41 -25.61
C ILE A 176 -12.76 -8.04 -24.96
N PRO A 177 -13.47 -7.68 -23.87
CA PRO A 177 -13.25 -6.40 -23.21
C PRO A 177 -11.85 -6.31 -22.58
N PRO A 178 -11.11 -5.20 -22.77
CA PRO A 178 -9.71 -5.04 -22.31
C PRO A 178 -9.56 -5.10 -20.78
N ARG A 179 -10.63 -4.77 -20.04
CA ARG A 179 -10.71 -4.91 -18.57
C ARG A 179 -10.44 -6.33 -18.03
N TYR A 180 -10.55 -7.36 -18.87
CA TYR A 180 -10.21 -8.73 -18.48
C TYR A 180 -8.76 -9.10 -18.81
N LEU A 181 -8.12 -8.36 -19.72
CA LEU A 181 -6.75 -8.59 -20.16
C LEU A 181 -5.74 -7.93 -19.22
N ALA A 182 -6.03 -6.73 -18.72
CA ALA A 182 -5.12 -6.04 -17.80
C ALA A 182 -4.86 -6.82 -16.50
N PRO A 183 -5.86 -7.43 -15.82
CA PRO A 183 -5.60 -8.31 -14.68
C PRO A 183 -4.78 -9.54 -15.05
N LEU A 184 -5.00 -10.12 -16.24
CA LEU A 184 -4.26 -11.27 -16.72
C LEU A 184 -2.77 -10.95 -16.89
N VAL A 185 -2.46 -9.87 -17.62
CA VAL A 185 -1.08 -9.42 -17.86
C VAL A 185 -0.36 -9.18 -16.53
N ARG A 186 -1.00 -8.49 -15.58
CA ARG A 186 -0.43 -8.23 -14.25
C ARG A 186 -0.12 -9.49 -13.45
N GLU A 187 -0.90 -10.55 -13.60
CA GLU A 187 -0.59 -11.83 -12.93
C GLU A 187 0.49 -12.61 -13.68
N LEU A 188 0.49 -12.58 -15.02
CA LEU A 188 1.54 -13.22 -15.85
C LEU A 188 2.92 -12.60 -15.62
N GLU A 189 3.01 -11.28 -15.45
CA GLU A 189 4.27 -10.57 -15.13
C GLU A 189 4.93 -11.06 -13.84
N LYS A 190 4.16 -11.60 -12.90
CA LYS A 190 4.68 -12.13 -11.62
C LYS A 190 5.22 -13.55 -11.75
N LEU A 191 4.94 -14.24 -12.85
CA LEU A 191 5.28 -15.65 -13.02
C LEU A 191 6.61 -15.81 -13.76
N PRO A 192 7.39 -16.87 -13.45
CA PRO A 192 8.52 -17.28 -14.27
C PRO A 192 8.11 -17.68 -15.70
N GLU A 193 9.00 -17.44 -16.67
CA GLU A 193 8.86 -17.81 -18.09
C GLU A 193 8.31 -19.22 -18.36
N PRO A 194 8.74 -20.32 -17.67
CA PRO A 194 8.21 -21.65 -17.96
C PRO A 194 6.70 -21.77 -17.69
N HIS A 195 6.19 -21.09 -16.67
CA HIS A 195 4.76 -21.10 -16.35
C HIS A 195 3.97 -20.19 -17.29
N GLN A 196 4.54 -19.05 -17.69
CA GLN A 196 3.95 -18.18 -18.71
C GLN A 196 3.75 -18.95 -20.03
N ALA A 197 4.74 -19.76 -20.45
CA ALA A 197 4.65 -20.54 -21.68
C ALA A 197 3.57 -21.62 -21.66
N ILE A 198 3.24 -22.19 -20.48
CA ILE A 198 2.16 -23.17 -20.34
C ILE A 198 0.80 -22.47 -20.53
N LEU A 199 0.58 -21.38 -19.77
CA LEU A 199 -0.66 -20.60 -19.84
C LEU A 199 -0.85 -19.98 -21.24
N HIS A 200 0.22 -19.54 -21.88
CA HIS A 200 0.17 -19.00 -23.24
C HIS A 200 -0.31 -20.05 -24.26
N LYS A 201 0.09 -21.32 -24.12
CA LYS A 201 -0.38 -22.40 -25.01
C LYS A 201 -1.89 -22.63 -24.87
N GLU A 202 -2.41 -22.55 -23.65
CA GLU A 202 -3.85 -22.68 -23.39
C GLU A 202 -4.65 -21.50 -23.97
N MET A 203 -4.11 -20.29 -23.86
CA MET A 203 -4.71 -19.09 -24.48
C MET A 203 -4.75 -19.16 -26.01
N VAL A 204 -3.70 -19.70 -26.65
CA VAL A 204 -3.66 -19.90 -28.10
C VAL A 204 -4.63 -21.00 -28.54
N ALA A 205 -4.75 -22.09 -27.76
CA ALA A 205 -5.65 -23.20 -28.09
C ALA A 205 -7.13 -22.80 -28.05
N SER A 206 -7.53 -21.96 -27.09
CA SER A 206 -8.90 -21.47 -26.95
C SER A 206 -8.91 -19.99 -26.53
N PRO A 207 -8.85 -19.05 -27.50
CA PRO A 207 -8.87 -17.62 -27.22
C PRO A 207 -10.29 -17.11 -26.94
N GLU A 208 -10.96 -17.66 -25.92
CA GLU A 208 -12.32 -17.30 -25.50
C GLU A 208 -12.32 -16.56 -24.16
N LEU A 209 -13.38 -15.79 -23.89
CA LEU A 209 -13.47 -14.99 -22.67
C LEU A 209 -13.43 -15.83 -21.40
N ASP A 210 -14.04 -17.02 -21.42
CA ASP A 210 -14.10 -17.88 -20.23
C ASP A 210 -12.75 -18.55 -19.96
N THR A 211 -12.06 -19.03 -21.00
CA THR A 211 -10.66 -19.49 -20.89
C THR A 211 -9.75 -18.40 -20.34
N LEU A 212 -9.88 -17.14 -20.78
CA LEU A 212 -9.06 -16.05 -20.24
C LEU A 212 -9.29 -15.82 -18.75
N LYS A 213 -10.53 -15.97 -18.25
CA LYS A 213 -10.82 -15.86 -16.82
C LYS A 213 -10.22 -17.01 -16.03
N GLU A 214 -10.30 -18.23 -16.57
CA GLU A 214 -9.71 -19.44 -15.98
C GLU A 214 -8.18 -19.28 -15.89
N VAL A 215 -7.53 -18.94 -17.00
CA VAL A 215 -6.08 -18.67 -17.06
C VAL A 215 -5.69 -17.53 -16.10
N THR A 216 -6.49 -16.47 -15.99
CA THR A 216 -6.24 -15.39 -15.02
C THR A 216 -6.29 -15.90 -13.58
N ASN A 217 -7.25 -16.77 -13.28
CA ASN A 217 -7.38 -17.36 -11.94
C ASN A 217 -6.22 -18.32 -11.64
N GLU A 218 -5.82 -19.15 -12.59
CA GLU A 218 -4.67 -20.04 -12.46
C GLU A 218 -3.37 -19.24 -12.29
N ALA A 219 -3.15 -18.21 -13.10
CA ALA A 219 -1.99 -17.32 -12.98
C ALA A 219 -1.91 -16.68 -11.59
N ARG A 220 -3.04 -16.19 -11.07
CA ARG A 220 -3.13 -15.64 -9.71
C ARG A 220 -2.75 -16.66 -8.65
N GLN A 221 -3.20 -17.90 -8.80
CA GLN A 221 -2.99 -18.96 -7.81
C GLN A 221 -1.57 -19.50 -7.84
N LEU A 222 -0.97 -19.59 -9.03
CA LEU A 222 0.47 -19.83 -9.20
C LEU A 222 1.29 -18.73 -8.55
N ALA A 223 0.98 -17.46 -8.84
CA ALA A 223 1.69 -16.32 -8.24
C ALA A 223 1.55 -16.31 -6.71
N LYS A 224 0.36 -16.63 -6.19
CA LYS A 224 0.12 -16.76 -4.75
C LYS A 224 0.93 -17.89 -4.13
N TYR A 225 0.95 -19.07 -4.76
CA TYR A 225 1.75 -20.21 -4.30
C TYR A 225 3.23 -19.85 -4.24
N LEU A 226 3.80 -19.35 -5.33
CA LEU A 226 5.22 -18.99 -5.42
C LEU A 226 5.60 -17.94 -4.38
N ASN A 227 4.82 -16.85 -4.27
CA ASN A 227 5.07 -15.83 -3.26
C ASN A 227 4.99 -16.39 -1.84
N ALA A 228 3.97 -17.19 -1.53
CA ALA A 228 3.80 -17.76 -0.19
C ALA A 228 4.93 -18.73 0.16
N THR A 229 5.43 -19.55 -0.77
CA THR A 229 6.52 -20.49 -0.51
C THR A 229 7.80 -19.80 -0.04
N THR A 230 8.11 -18.59 -0.53
CA THR A 230 9.29 -17.83 -0.09
C THR A 230 9.22 -17.34 1.37
N HIS A 231 8.03 -17.33 1.96
CA HIS A 231 7.79 -16.80 3.29
C HIS A 231 7.62 -17.88 4.36
N VAL A 232 7.61 -19.16 4.00
CA VAL A 232 7.43 -20.27 4.94
C VAL A 232 8.79 -20.85 5.31
N GLN A 233 9.23 -20.61 6.54
CA GLN A 233 10.47 -21.15 7.10
C GLN A 233 10.45 -22.68 7.15
N ALA A 234 9.30 -23.27 7.50
CA ALA A 234 9.15 -24.73 7.55
C ALA A 234 9.41 -25.43 6.19
N LEU A 235 9.27 -24.71 5.07
CA LEU A 235 9.59 -25.23 3.73
C LEU A 235 11.06 -25.05 3.36
N ALA A 236 11.76 -24.09 3.97
CA ALA A 236 13.18 -23.81 3.70
C ALA A 236 14.11 -24.84 4.35
N ASP A 237 13.72 -25.39 5.50
CA ASP A 237 14.54 -26.35 6.27
C ASP A 237 14.49 -27.78 5.71
N GLN A 238 13.54 -28.07 4.83
CA GLN A 238 13.36 -29.40 4.25
C GLN A 238 13.87 -29.40 2.81
N ASN A 239 14.58 -30.47 2.41
CA ASN A 239 14.98 -30.72 1.01
C ASN A 239 13.74 -31.04 0.15
N LEU A 240 12.80 -30.09 0.03
CA LEU A 240 11.57 -30.22 -0.71
C LEU A 240 11.78 -29.77 -2.15
N HIS A 241 11.39 -30.62 -3.10
CA HIS A 241 11.28 -30.23 -4.51
C HIS A 241 9.96 -29.51 -4.75
N LEU A 242 9.88 -28.22 -4.41
CA LEU A 242 8.67 -27.40 -4.52
C LEU A 242 8.07 -27.38 -5.93
N GLU A 243 8.92 -27.43 -6.97
CA GLU A 243 8.52 -27.53 -8.38
C GLU A 243 7.79 -28.85 -8.70
N GLN A 244 8.23 -29.97 -8.10
CA GLN A 244 7.56 -31.26 -8.29
C GLN A 244 6.19 -31.28 -7.59
N ALA A 245 6.12 -30.73 -6.37
CA ALA A 245 4.86 -30.59 -5.65
C ALA A 245 3.85 -29.70 -6.41
N LEU A 246 4.34 -28.63 -7.04
CA LEU A 246 3.52 -27.77 -7.91
C LEU A 246 3.00 -28.53 -9.13
N ALA A 247 3.87 -29.28 -9.81
CA ALA A 247 3.49 -30.09 -10.96
C ALA A 247 2.45 -31.16 -10.59
N GLU A 248 2.58 -31.77 -9.42
CA GLU A 248 1.57 -32.70 -8.89
C GLU A 248 0.24 -32.02 -8.59
N ALA A 249 0.27 -30.83 -7.99
CA ALA A 249 -0.93 -30.05 -7.70
C ALA A 249 -1.69 -29.63 -8.97
N LEU A 250 -0.96 -29.24 -10.03
CA LEU A 250 -1.53 -28.97 -11.35
C LEU A 250 -2.15 -30.24 -11.95
N ARG A 251 -1.42 -31.36 -11.94
CA ARG A 251 -1.91 -32.65 -12.47
C ARG A 251 -3.18 -33.14 -11.76
N LEU A 252 -3.30 -32.89 -10.46
CA LEU A 252 -4.44 -33.27 -9.64
C LEU A 252 -5.58 -32.23 -9.65
N GLY A 253 -5.38 -31.07 -10.28
CA GLY A 253 -6.36 -29.99 -10.28
C GLY A 253 -6.59 -29.35 -8.90
N CYS A 254 -5.63 -29.46 -7.98
CA CYS A 254 -5.74 -28.96 -6.60
C CYS A 254 -4.84 -27.75 -6.31
N LEU A 255 -4.40 -27.02 -7.36
CA LEU A 255 -3.56 -25.84 -7.23
C LEU A 255 -4.12 -24.80 -6.25
N ASN A 256 -5.43 -24.53 -6.30
CA ASN A 256 -6.08 -23.59 -5.37
C ASN A 256 -5.87 -24.00 -3.91
N SER A 257 -6.11 -25.28 -3.59
CA SER A 257 -5.94 -25.80 -2.24
C SER A 257 -4.48 -25.79 -1.80
N ALA A 258 -3.54 -26.09 -2.70
CA ALA A 258 -2.11 -26.04 -2.42
C ALA A 258 -1.64 -24.59 -2.15
N ALA A 259 -2.04 -23.64 -3.00
CA ALA A 259 -1.76 -22.22 -2.82
C ALA A 259 -2.35 -21.67 -1.51
N ASP A 260 -3.57 -22.06 -1.17
CA ASP A 260 -4.22 -21.70 0.09
C ASP A 260 -3.51 -22.31 1.31
N LEU A 261 -3.08 -23.57 1.22
CA LEU A 261 -2.35 -24.25 2.30
C LEU A 261 -1.03 -23.53 2.62
N VAL A 262 -0.21 -23.26 1.60
CA VAL A 262 1.07 -22.57 1.79
C VAL A 262 0.85 -21.12 2.27
N SER A 263 -0.16 -20.43 1.73
CA SER A 263 -0.51 -19.08 2.19
C SER A 263 -0.94 -19.06 3.66
N GLN A 264 -1.71 -20.05 4.11
CA GLN A 264 -2.09 -20.17 5.52
C GLN A 264 -0.91 -20.53 6.41
N ALA A 265 0.01 -21.39 5.94
CA ALA A 265 1.24 -21.70 6.65
C ALA A 265 2.10 -20.44 6.87
N ALA A 266 2.29 -19.62 5.83
CA ALA A 266 3.02 -18.35 5.94
C ALA A 266 2.34 -17.38 6.93
N GLN A 267 1.01 -17.29 6.90
CA GLN A 267 0.25 -16.45 7.82
C GLN A 267 0.38 -16.95 9.28
N LEU A 268 0.40 -18.26 9.50
CA LEU A 268 0.56 -18.86 10.82
C LEU A 268 1.94 -18.52 11.39
N GLU A 269 3.01 -18.71 10.62
CA GLU A 269 4.37 -18.36 11.03
C GLU A 269 4.51 -16.86 11.34
N GLN A 270 3.94 -15.98 10.51
CA GLN A 270 3.95 -14.54 10.76
C GLN A 270 3.20 -14.19 12.06
N SER A 271 2.10 -14.90 12.34
CA SER A 271 1.31 -14.72 13.56
C SER A 271 2.07 -15.22 14.79
N MET A 272 2.79 -16.34 14.67
CA MET A 272 3.68 -16.85 15.72
C MET A 272 4.83 -15.87 16.02
N ALA A 273 5.45 -15.29 14.99
CA ALA A 273 6.49 -14.27 15.17
C ALA A 273 5.96 -13.01 15.89
N LYS A 274 4.76 -12.55 15.52
CA LYS A 274 4.08 -11.43 16.20
C LYS A 274 3.70 -11.78 17.64
N LEU A 275 3.22 -13.00 17.88
CA LEU A 275 2.92 -13.51 19.22
C LEU A 275 4.17 -13.50 20.09
N PHE A 276 5.29 -14.01 19.59
CA PHE A 276 6.56 -14.00 20.31
C PHE A 276 7.04 -12.58 20.63
N ALA A 277 6.97 -11.66 19.66
CA ALA A 277 7.37 -10.26 19.87
C ALA A 277 6.49 -9.54 20.90
N THR A 278 5.17 -9.76 20.86
CA THR A 278 4.21 -9.19 21.81
C THR A 278 4.37 -9.79 23.20
N TRP A 279 4.52 -11.11 23.31
CA TRP A 279 4.84 -11.80 24.56
C TRP A 279 6.13 -11.28 25.20
N LYS A 280 7.22 -11.16 24.42
CA LYS A 280 8.50 -10.62 24.93
C LYS A 280 8.36 -9.19 25.46
N ARG A 281 7.53 -8.36 24.82
CA ARG A 281 7.23 -7.00 25.29
C ARG A 281 6.36 -7.02 26.56
N LEU A 282 5.34 -7.87 26.60
CA LEU A 282 4.46 -8.03 27.76
C LEU A 282 5.25 -8.46 29.00
N ARG A 283 6.13 -9.46 28.86
CA ARG A 283 7.02 -9.92 29.93
C ARG A 283 7.92 -8.80 30.46
N ARG A 284 8.58 -8.04 29.57
CA ARG A 284 9.41 -6.88 29.97
C ARG A 284 8.64 -5.79 30.72
N LEU A 285 7.39 -5.54 30.33
CA LEU A 285 6.52 -4.58 31.01
C LEU A 285 6.04 -5.12 32.35
N SER A 286 5.69 -6.41 32.42
CA SER A 286 5.33 -7.09 33.67
C SER A 286 6.45 -7.00 34.69
N GLU A 287 7.69 -7.34 34.28
CA GLU A 287 8.89 -7.25 35.13
C GLU A 287 9.15 -5.81 35.61
N ARG A 288 9.03 -4.82 34.72
CA ARG A 288 9.20 -3.41 35.10
C ARG A 288 8.13 -2.93 36.08
N VAL A 289 6.86 -3.20 35.78
CA VAL A 289 5.75 -2.81 36.66
C VAL A 289 5.89 -3.52 38.00
N TYR A 290 6.32 -4.78 38.03
CA TYR A 290 6.61 -5.50 39.27
C TYR A 290 7.72 -4.83 40.10
N LEU A 291 8.82 -4.41 39.47
CA LEU A 291 9.91 -3.69 40.13
C LEU A 291 9.48 -2.31 40.65
N GLU A 292 8.65 -1.59 39.91
CA GLU A 292 8.11 -0.28 40.29
C GLU A 292 6.98 -0.40 41.34
N SER A 293 6.30 -1.54 41.41
CA SER A 293 5.23 -1.80 42.38
C SER A 293 5.79 -2.22 43.74
N GLY A 294 6.02 -1.21 44.58
CA GLY A 294 6.31 -1.38 46.00
C GLY A 294 5.15 -2.00 46.79
N ALA A 295 5.40 -2.27 48.08
CA ALA A 295 4.43 -2.90 49.00
C ALA A 295 3.07 -2.16 49.09
N SER A 296 3.04 -0.87 48.77
CA SER A 296 1.86 0.00 48.84
C SER A 296 0.93 -0.07 47.62
N THR A 297 1.13 -1.02 46.68
CA THR A 297 0.38 -1.10 45.42
C THR A 297 -0.34 -2.45 45.20
N PRO A 298 -1.31 -2.83 46.06
CA PRO A 298 -1.94 -4.16 46.02
C PRO A 298 -2.73 -4.42 44.74
N HIS A 299 -3.38 -3.41 44.17
CA HIS A 299 -4.17 -3.56 42.94
C HIS A 299 -3.29 -3.81 41.70
N LEU A 300 -2.10 -3.20 41.63
CA LEU A 300 -1.14 -3.47 40.56
C LEU A 300 -0.61 -4.92 40.64
N ARG A 301 -0.35 -5.42 41.85
CA ARG A 301 0.04 -6.82 42.03
C ARG A 301 -1.05 -7.80 41.64
N SER A 302 -2.31 -7.51 41.97
CA SER A 302 -3.45 -8.33 41.53
C SER A 302 -3.59 -8.36 40.01
N LEU A 303 -3.33 -7.23 39.34
CA LEU A 303 -3.34 -7.15 37.88
C LEU A 303 -2.21 -7.98 37.26
N LEU A 304 -0.99 -7.87 37.80
CA LEU A 304 0.14 -8.69 37.35
C LEU A 304 -0.13 -10.19 37.55
N GLN A 305 -0.72 -10.58 38.68
CA GLN A 305 -1.06 -11.97 38.97
C GLN A 305 -2.12 -12.52 38.00
N ALA A 306 -3.10 -11.72 37.59
CA ALA A 306 -4.08 -12.12 36.58
C ALA A 306 -3.43 -12.30 35.18
N LEU A 307 -2.46 -11.46 34.84
CA LEU A 307 -1.74 -11.48 33.56
C LEU A 307 -0.60 -12.51 33.52
N ASP A 308 -0.26 -13.15 34.64
CA ASP A 308 0.87 -14.09 34.74
C ASP A 308 0.70 -15.31 33.82
N SER A 309 -0.55 -15.75 33.63
CA SER A 309 -0.93 -16.81 32.67
C SER A 309 -0.52 -16.52 31.22
N LEU A 310 -0.31 -15.24 30.89
CA LEU A 310 0.14 -14.77 29.58
C LEU A 310 1.61 -14.32 29.56
N CYS A 311 2.27 -14.28 30.72
CA CYS A 311 3.69 -13.90 30.87
C CYS A 311 4.62 -15.11 31.01
N GLY A 312 4.09 -16.28 31.36
CA GLY A 312 4.85 -17.52 31.54
C GLY A 312 5.44 -18.10 30.25
N GLU A 313 6.24 -19.16 30.40
CA GLU A 313 6.87 -19.91 29.29
C GLU A 313 5.86 -20.72 28.46
N THR A 314 4.75 -21.11 29.08
CA THR A 314 3.63 -21.77 28.41
C THR A 314 2.41 -20.87 28.49
N LEU A 315 1.90 -20.46 27.34
CA LEU A 315 0.67 -19.68 27.24
C LEU A 315 -0.52 -20.62 27.24
N HIS A 316 -1.46 -20.39 28.16
CA HIS A 316 -2.73 -21.12 28.21
C HIS A 316 -3.86 -20.23 27.72
N LEU A 317 -4.50 -20.63 26.63
CA LEU A 317 -5.68 -19.97 26.09
C LEU A 317 -6.81 -20.99 25.98
N GLU A 318 -7.95 -20.66 26.58
CA GLU A 318 -9.18 -21.43 26.41
C GLU A 318 -9.94 -20.87 25.20
N LEU A 319 -10.06 -21.67 24.15
CA LEU A 319 -10.83 -21.33 22.96
C LEU A 319 -12.21 -21.98 23.09
N GLY A 320 -13.24 -21.16 23.36
CA GLY A 320 -14.63 -21.58 23.40
C GLY A 320 -15.49 -20.75 24.34
N GLN A 321 -16.73 -20.47 23.96
CA GLN A 321 -17.74 -19.96 24.90
C GLN A 321 -18.18 -21.08 25.85
N ALA A 322 -18.61 -20.68 27.05
CA ALA A 322 -18.97 -21.48 28.22
C ALA A 322 -20.05 -22.60 28.03
N GLN A 323 -20.47 -22.91 26.80
CA GLN A 323 -21.47 -23.95 26.49
C GLN A 323 -20.96 -25.05 25.53
N GLY A 324 -19.71 -24.99 25.08
CA GLY A 324 -19.05 -26.07 24.32
C GLY A 324 -17.97 -26.78 25.13
N THR A 325 -17.53 -27.96 24.69
CA THR A 325 -16.31 -28.59 25.22
C THR A 325 -15.14 -27.61 25.06
N PRO A 326 -14.50 -27.14 26.14
CA PRO A 326 -13.42 -26.16 26.04
C PRO A 326 -12.26 -26.79 25.27
N GLN A 327 -11.86 -26.17 24.16
CA GLN A 327 -10.62 -26.52 23.48
C GLN A 327 -9.50 -25.72 24.14
N GLN A 328 -8.61 -26.41 24.84
CA GLN A 328 -7.43 -25.79 25.43
C GLN A 328 -6.30 -25.81 24.40
N VAL A 329 -5.73 -24.63 24.11
CA VAL A 329 -4.52 -24.50 23.30
C VAL A 329 -3.39 -24.06 24.23
N SER A 330 -2.39 -24.91 24.35
CA SER A 330 -1.13 -24.61 25.03
C SER A 330 -0.06 -24.30 24.00
N VAL A 331 0.49 -23.09 24.04
CA VAL A 331 1.64 -22.70 23.21
C VAL A 331 2.86 -22.62 24.10
N THR A 332 3.82 -23.51 23.89
CA THR A 332 5.11 -23.48 24.58
C THR A 332 6.08 -22.62 23.80
N LEU A 333 6.60 -21.57 24.43
CA LEU A 333 7.59 -20.68 23.81
C LEU A 333 8.98 -21.10 24.29
N ALA A 334 9.70 -21.85 23.45
CA ALA A 334 11.09 -22.20 23.75
C ALA A 334 12.01 -20.99 23.51
N THR A 335 12.71 -20.55 24.55
CA THR A 335 13.92 -19.73 24.40
C THR A 335 15.11 -20.66 24.27
N GLU A 336 16.01 -20.44 23.30
CA GLU A 336 17.26 -21.19 23.20
C GLU A 336 17.97 -21.28 24.56
N PRO A 337 18.54 -22.43 24.93
CA PRO A 337 19.36 -22.53 26.12
C PRO A 337 20.53 -21.56 25.99
N HIS A 338 20.68 -20.70 26.98
CA HIS A 338 21.90 -19.92 27.17
C HIS A 338 23.01 -20.93 27.50
N ASP A 339 23.80 -21.33 26.52
CA ASP A 339 25.00 -22.13 26.77
C ASP A 339 25.96 -21.32 27.65
N PRO A 340 26.40 -21.86 28.80
CA PRO A 340 27.22 -21.16 29.79
C PRO A 340 28.65 -20.87 29.37
#